data_AF-A0A9P6EEC0-F1
#
_entry.id   AF-A0A9P6EEC0-F1
#
_cell.length_a   1.000
_cell.length_b   1.000
_cell.length_c   1.000
_cell.angle_alpha   90.00
_cell.angle_beta   90.00
_cell.angle_gamma   90.00
#
_symmetry.space_group_name_H-M   'P 1'
#
loop_
_entity.id
_entity.type
_entity.pdbx_description
1 polymer ?
#
loop_
_entity_poly.entity_id
_entity_poly.type
_entity_poly.pdbx_seq_one_letter_code
_entity_poly.pdbx_strand_id
1 'polypeptide(L)'
;MQVYVHVIYSSTSASNGYVPDSQITNQISVMNTAYAGAGITWSLAGTTRTQNSDWFSNVGPGTSQQTAMKKALRQGGANALNVYLVGFKSGAGAGLLGYSTFPSDYSGNPTDDGTVILFSSLPGGTSSPYNLGQTLTHEAGHWVGLYHTFQGGCSGSGDSVSDTPAEASSAFGCPTGRDTCSAAGVDPIHNFMDYTDDSCMNQFTAGQITRLKSQIATYRGIS
;
A
#
# COMPACT_ATOMS: atom_id res chain seq x y z
N MET A 1 6.55 -10.18 10.12
CA MET A 1 7.06 -8.88 9.65
C MET A 1 6.58 -7.80 10.59
N GLN A 2 7.49 -6.96 11.08
CA GLN A 2 7.14 -5.90 12.03
C GLN A 2 6.51 -4.72 11.29
N VAL A 3 5.44 -4.15 11.86
CA VAL A 3 4.77 -2.96 11.33
C VAL A 3 4.82 -1.85 12.37
N TYR A 4 5.33 -0.69 11.98
CA TYR A 4 5.26 0.53 12.77
C TYR A 4 4.27 1.49 12.11
N VAL A 5 3.29 1.96 12.86
CA VAL A 5 2.25 2.86 12.35
C VAL A 5 2.45 4.25 12.92
N HIS A 6 2.62 5.23 12.05
CA HIS A 6 2.81 6.63 12.39
C HIS A 6 1.55 7.41 12.04
N VAL A 7 0.79 7.81 13.05
CA VAL A 7 -0.42 8.62 12.91
C VAL A 7 -0.02 10.09 12.86
N ILE A 8 -0.11 10.73 11.69
CA ILE A 8 0.09 12.17 11.54
C ILE A 8 -1.29 12.82 11.51
N TYR A 9 -1.49 13.87 12.31
CA TYR A 9 -2.79 14.52 12.46
C TYR A 9 -2.67 16.04 12.65
N SER A 10 -3.72 16.80 12.31
CA SER A 10 -3.74 18.26 12.47
C SER A 10 -4.39 18.70 13.79
N SER A 11 -5.31 17.90 14.33
CA SER A 11 -5.89 18.05 15.68
C SER A 11 -6.40 16.72 16.21
N THR A 12 -6.74 16.64 17.49
CA THR A 12 -7.21 15.41 18.15
C THR A 12 -8.61 14.94 17.74
N SER A 13 -9.18 15.51 16.68
CA SER A 13 -10.41 15.01 16.06
C SER A 13 -10.11 13.85 15.10
N ALA A 14 -10.97 12.83 15.10
CA ALA A 14 -10.89 11.72 14.14
C ALA A 14 -10.96 12.22 12.68
N SER A 15 -11.75 13.26 12.39
CA SER A 15 -11.83 13.87 11.06
C SER A 15 -10.53 14.55 10.58
N ASN A 16 -9.60 14.76 11.52
CA ASN A 16 -8.34 15.49 11.31
C ASN A 16 -7.11 14.57 11.48
N GLY A 17 -7.30 13.26 11.27
CA GLY A 17 -6.21 12.27 11.25
C GLY A 17 -5.97 11.54 12.57
N TYR A 18 -6.63 11.92 13.67
CA TYR A 18 -6.43 11.27 14.97
C TYR A 18 -7.23 9.96 15.08
N VAL A 19 -6.89 8.97 14.25
CA VAL A 19 -7.57 7.67 14.17
C VAL A 19 -7.43 6.88 15.48
N PRO A 20 -8.44 6.13 15.95
CA PRO A 20 -8.32 5.27 17.12
C PRO A 20 -7.47 4.02 16.84
N ASP A 21 -6.88 3.44 17.90
CA ASP A 21 -6.05 2.22 17.79
C ASP A 21 -6.83 1.00 17.27
N SER A 22 -8.15 1.00 17.41
CA SER A 22 -9.02 -0.03 16.85
C SER A 22 -8.97 -0.06 15.32
N GLN A 23 -8.92 1.08 14.64
CA GLN A 23 -8.76 1.12 13.18
C GLN A 23 -7.41 0.59 12.74
N ILE A 24 -6.35 0.88 13.50
CA ILE A 24 -5.00 0.37 13.25
C ILE A 24 -4.99 -1.16 13.41
N THR A 25 -5.57 -1.68 14.49
CA THR A 25 -5.65 -3.12 14.75
C THR A 25 -6.47 -3.85 13.68
N ASN A 26 -7.58 -3.24 13.24
CA ASN A 26 -8.39 -3.77 12.14
C ASN A 26 -7.59 -3.80 10.83
N GLN A 27 -6.82 -2.76 10.53
CA GLN A 27 -5.97 -2.73 9.35
C GLN A 27 -4.91 -3.84 9.36
N ILE A 28 -4.28 -4.12 10.50
CA ILE A 28 -3.34 -5.24 10.63
C ILE A 28 -4.05 -6.58 10.41
N SER A 29 -5.32 -6.71 10.82
CA SER A 29 -6.12 -7.91 10.56
C SER A 29 -6.45 -8.10 9.08
N VAL A 30 -6.79 -7.02 8.37
CA VAL A 30 -6.98 -7.01 6.90
C VAL A 30 -5.70 -7.44 6.18
N MET A 31 -4.56 -6.85 6.56
CA MET A 31 -3.24 -7.22 6.04
C MET A 31 -2.94 -8.70 6.26
N ASN A 32 -3.15 -9.23 7.46
CA ASN A 32 -2.91 -10.65 7.74
C ASN A 32 -3.84 -11.57 6.94
N THR A 33 -5.07 -11.15 6.65
CA THR A 33 -6.00 -11.92 5.82
C THR A 33 -5.53 -11.97 4.37
N ALA A 34 -5.21 -10.81 3.78
CA ALA A 34 -4.79 -10.71 2.38
C ALA A 34 -3.48 -11.46 2.10
N TYR A 35 -2.55 -11.46 3.05
CA TYR A 35 -1.22 -12.07 2.89
C TYR A 35 -1.10 -13.49 3.47
N ALA A 36 -2.18 -14.05 4.03
CA ALA A 36 -2.17 -15.39 4.63
C ALA A 36 -1.69 -16.47 3.63
N GLY A 37 -2.13 -16.40 2.37
CA GLY A 37 -1.70 -17.32 1.31
C GLY A 37 -0.21 -17.24 0.97
N ALA A 38 0.44 -16.10 1.25
CA ALA A 38 1.88 -15.95 1.12
C ALA A 38 2.66 -16.49 2.34
N GLY A 39 2.00 -16.83 3.44
CA GLY A 39 2.66 -17.17 4.70
C GLY A 39 3.33 -15.96 5.38
N ILE A 40 2.92 -14.73 5.01
CA ILE A 40 3.40 -13.50 5.64
C ILE A 40 2.44 -13.14 6.77
N THR A 41 3.01 -12.91 7.95
CA THR A 41 2.28 -12.35 9.10
C THR A 41 2.81 -10.96 9.40
N TRP A 42 1.92 -9.99 9.46
CA TRP A 42 2.16 -8.61 9.87
C TRP A 42 1.85 -8.46 11.36
N SER A 43 2.82 -7.97 12.12
CA SER A 43 2.73 -7.81 13.57
C SER A 43 2.95 -6.35 13.93
N LEU A 44 1.96 -5.72 14.57
CA LEU A 44 2.10 -4.35 15.05
C LEU A 44 3.18 -4.29 16.13
N ALA A 45 4.30 -3.64 15.81
CA ALA A 45 5.44 -3.48 16.71
C ALA A 45 5.40 -2.14 17.47
N GLY A 46 4.69 -1.14 16.95
CA GLY A 46 4.50 0.13 17.63
C GLY A 46 3.60 1.10 16.89
N THR A 47 3.09 2.09 17.62
CA THR A 47 2.33 3.21 17.07
C THR A 47 2.86 4.51 17.62
N THR A 48 3.11 5.49 16.75
CA THR A 48 3.43 6.86 17.14
C THR A 48 2.31 7.80 16.72
N ARG A 49 2.11 8.88 17.45
CA ARG A 49 1.11 9.91 17.15
C ARG A 49 1.80 11.27 17.13
N THR A 50 1.72 11.97 16.01
CA THR A 50 2.40 13.25 15.79
C THR A 50 1.43 14.30 15.30
N GLN A 51 1.18 15.31 16.13
CA GLN A 51 0.42 16.48 15.70
C GLN A 51 1.31 17.38 14.83
N ASN A 52 1.10 17.35 13.53
CA ASN A 52 1.81 18.20 12.58
C ASN A 52 0.93 18.47 11.36
N SER A 53 0.27 19.63 11.34
CA SER A 53 -0.67 20.01 10.28
C SER A 53 -0.01 20.18 8.91
N ASP A 54 1.28 20.54 8.87
CA ASP A 54 2.04 20.64 7.61
C ASP A 54 2.27 19.26 7.00
N TRP A 55 2.78 18.31 7.80
CA TRP A 55 2.95 16.93 7.32
C TRP A 55 1.62 16.28 6.97
N PHE A 56 0.59 16.50 7.80
CA PHE A 56 -0.75 15.96 7.56
C PHE A 56 -1.31 16.40 6.20
N SER A 57 -1.12 17.68 5.85
CA SER A 57 -1.78 18.27 4.68
C SER A 57 -0.94 18.17 3.42
N ASN A 58 0.38 18.36 3.52
CA ASN A 58 1.27 18.66 2.39
C ASN A 58 2.28 17.55 2.04
N VAL A 59 2.30 16.42 2.77
CA VAL A 59 3.14 15.27 2.39
C VAL A 59 2.71 14.74 1.03
N GLY A 60 3.69 14.43 0.19
CA GLY A 60 3.52 13.74 -1.09
C GLY A 60 4.85 13.16 -1.57
N PRO A 61 4.83 12.36 -2.65
CA PRO A 61 6.04 11.74 -3.19
C PRO A 61 7.16 12.75 -3.45
N GLY A 62 8.32 12.53 -2.82
CA GLY A 62 9.52 13.34 -3.03
C GLY A 62 9.50 14.74 -2.39
N THR A 63 8.49 15.08 -1.59
CA THR A 63 8.46 16.39 -0.93
C THR A 63 9.44 16.48 0.25
N SER A 64 9.81 17.71 0.63
CA SER A 64 10.61 17.93 1.84
C SER A 64 9.86 17.50 3.11
N GLN A 65 8.53 17.60 3.12
CA GLN A 65 7.68 17.09 4.21
C GLN A 65 7.79 15.57 4.35
N GLN A 66 7.72 14.80 3.26
CA GLN A 66 7.96 13.36 3.29
C GLN A 66 9.33 13.05 3.88
N THR A 67 10.36 13.72 3.37
CA THR A 67 11.75 13.49 3.81
C THR A 67 11.90 13.77 5.31
N ALA A 68 11.37 14.89 5.80
CA ALA A 68 11.42 15.25 7.22
C ALA A 68 10.62 14.28 8.09
N MET A 69 9.41 13.92 7.66
CA MET A 69 8.52 12.99 8.38
C MET A 69 9.15 11.61 8.52
N LYS A 70 9.61 11.00 7.42
CA LYS A 70 10.21 9.66 7.45
C LYS A 70 11.53 9.65 8.22
N LYS A 71 12.37 10.68 8.04
CA LYS A 71 13.62 10.82 8.82
C LYS A 71 13.37 10.91 10.32
N ALA A 72 12.31 11.59 10.74
CA ALA A 72 12.00 11.78 12.16
C ALA A 72 11.37 10.54 12.81
N LEU A 73 10.58 9.76 12.06
CA LEU A 73 9.68 8.76 12.64
C LEU A 73 10.04 7.31 12.34
N ARG A 74 10.77 7.02 11.25
CA ARG A 74 11.08 5.66 10.83
C ARG A 74 11.67 4.81 11.97
N GLN A 75 11.21 3.57 12.08
CA GLN A 75 11.68 2.57 13.06
C GLN A 75 12.05 1.25 12.37
N GLY A 76 12.99 0.53 12.99
CA GLY A 76 13.45 -0.78 12.50
C GLY A 76 14.35 -0.72 11.26
N GLY A 77 14.65 -1.90 10.71
CA GLY A 77 15.51 -2.10 9.55
C GLY A 77 14.73 -2.47 8.28
N ALA A 78 15.40 -3.18 7.36
CA ALA A 78 14.80 -3.60 6.08
C ALA A 78 13.57 -4.53 6.24
N ASN A 79 13.46 -5.19 7.40
CA ASN A 79 12.40 -6.13 7.76
C ASN A 79 11.20 -5.49 8.48
N ALA A 80 11.18 -4.16 8.59
CA ALA A 80 10.12 -3.41 9.25
C ALA A 80 9.39 -2.51 8.25
N LEU A 81 8.09 -2.72 8.09
CA LEU A 81 7.22 -1.85 7.31
C LEU A 81 6.82 -0.65 8.17
N ASN A 82 7.18 0.55 7.73
CA ASN A 82 6.73 1.79 8.34
C ASN A 82 5.55 2.34 7.53
N VAL A 83 4.42 2.54 8.20
CA VAL A 83 3.17 3.03 7.60
C VAL A 83 2.87 4.41 8.15
N TYR A 84 2.75 5.41 7.29
CA TYR A 84 2.48 6.80 7.65
C TYR A 84 1.05 7.17 7.26
N LEU A 85 0.22 7.53 8.23
CA LEU A 85 -1.16 7.94 8.01
C LEU A 85 -1.20 9.46 7.90
N VAL A 86 -1.60 9.98 6.74
CA VAL A 86 -1.65 11.43 6.44
C VAL A 86 -2.99 11.82 5.82
N GLY A 87 -3.22 13.12 5.64
CA GLY A 87 -4.48 13.68 5.17
C GLY A 87 -4.54 14.05 3.69
N PHE A 88 -3.40 14.11 2.98
CA PHE A 88 -3.30 14.41 1.55
C PHE A 88 -4.20 15.57 1.08
N LYS A 89 -4.17 16.69 1.82
CA LYS A 89 -5.09 17.81 1.61
C LYS A 89 -4.64 18.75 0.47
N SER A 90 -3.34 18.82 0.21
CA SER A 90 -2.76 19.80 -0.71
C SER A 90 -1.40 19.34 -1.25
N GLY A 91 -0.89 20.06 -2.26
CA GLY A 91 0.42 19.80 -2.85
C GLY A 91 0.48 18.50 -3.65
N ALA A 92 1.68 17.91 -3.72
CA ALA A 92 1.95 16.73 -4.55
C ALA A 92 1.21 15.45 -4.09
N GLY A 93 0.74 15.41 -2.84
CA GLY A 93 -0.04 14.29 -2.33
C GLY A 93 -1.55 14.44 -2.54
N ALA A 94 -2.04 15.60 -2.96
CA ALA A 94 -3.47 15.86 -3.05
C ALA A 94 -4.18 14.86 -3.98
N GLY A 95 -5.21 14.19 -3.47
CA GLY A 95 -6.00 13.20 -4.22
C GLY A 95 -5.44 11.77 -4.21
N LEU A 96 -4.27 11.53 -3.61
CA LEU A 96 -3.76 10.18 -3.45
C LEU A 96 -4.52 9.39 -2.37
N LEU A 97 -4.63 8.07 -2.55
CA LEU A 97 -4.99 7.14 -1.48
C LEU A 97 -3.75 6.62 -0.76
N GLY A 98 -2.65 6.42 -1.48
CA GLY A 98 -1.39 5.99 -0.93
C GLY A 98 -0.26 6.05 -1.94
N TYR A 99 0.94 5.75 -1.44
CA TYR A 99 2.11 5.42 -2.24
C TYR A 99 3.13 4.66 -1.38
N SER A 100 4.00 3.89 -2.03
CA SER A 100 5.02 3.11 -1.36
C SER A 100 6.34 3.08 -2.14
N THR A 101 7.44 2.85 -1.43
CA THR A 101 8.74 2.51 -2.03
C THR A 101 8.76 1.05 -2.48
N PHE A 102 9.58 0.73 -3.48
CA PHE A 102 9.88 -0.66 -3.84
C PHE A 102 11.01 -1.23 -2.98
N PRO A 103 11.09 -2.57 -2.80
CA PRO A 103 12.17 -3.20 -2.05
C PRO A 103 13.54 -2.96 -2.70
N SER A 104 13.60 -2.84 -4.03
CA SER A 104 14.84 -2.54 -4.77
C SER A 104 15.44 -1.17 -4.42
N ASP A 105 14.64 -0.23 -3.96
CA ASP A 105 15.08 1.13 -3.66
C ASP A 105 15.70 1.25 -2.26
N TYR A 106 15.50 0.22 -1.41
CA TYR A 106 15.88 0.25 0.00
C TYR A 106 17.36 0.57 0.20
N SER A 107 18.27 -0.05 -0.57
CA SER A 107 19.72 0.16 -0.38
C SER A 107 20.17 1.56 -0.77
N GLY A 108 19.48 2.21 -1.71
CA GLY A 108 19.77 3.56 -2.17
C GLY A 108 19.33 4.64 -1.18
N ASN A 109 18.18 4.44 -0.52
CA ASN A 109 17.67 5.37 0.49
C ASN A 109 16.85 4.67 1.58
N PRO A 110 17.50 4.01 2.56
CA PRO A 110 16.79 3.29 3.62
C PRO A 110 15.86 4.19 4.46
N THR A 111 16.15 5.49 4.55
CA THR A 111 15.34 6.43 5.34
C THR A 111 13.98 6.67 4.69
N ASP A 112 13.90 6.61 3.36
CA ASP A 112 12.65 6.82 2.63
C ASP A 112 11.76 5.56 2.56
N ASP A 113 12.28 4.38 2.92
CA ASP A 113 11.52 3.14 2.81
C ASP A 113 10.26 3.14 3.70
N GLY A 114 9.16 2.66 3.12
CA GLY A 114 7.86 2.53 3.78
C GLY A 114 6.71 3.01 2.90
N THR A 115 5.53 3.02 3.50
CA THR A 115 4.26 3.27 2.82
C THR A 115 3.55 4.46 3.47
N VAL A 116 3.02 5.37 2.66
CA VAL A 116 2.23 6.52 3.13
C VAL A 116 0.81 6.35 2.60
N ILE A 117 -0.20 6.38 3.48
CA ILE A 117 -1.62 6.21 3.09
C ILE A 117 -2.50 7.31 3.68
N LEU A 118 -3.61 7.55 3.00
CA LEU A 118 -4.70 8.39 3.46
C LEU A 118 -5.30 7.79 4.73
N PHE A 119 -5.31 8.52 5.84
CA PHE A 119 -5.81 8.00 7.12
C PHE A 119 -7.27 7.50 7.04
N SER A 120 -8.09 8.11 6.18
CA SER A 120 -9.51 7.79 6.04
C SER A 120 -9.80 6.58 5.14
N SER A 121 -8.79 5.94 4.54
CA SER A 121 -8.91 4.65 3.84
C SER A 121 -8.74 3.42 4.74
N LEU A 122 -8.36 3.62 6.01
CA LEU A 122 -8.36 2.55 7.00
C LEU A 122 -9.76 1.92 7.15
N PRO A 123 -9.87 0.65 7.60
CA PRO A 123 -11.14 0.00 7.86
C PRO A 123 -12.07 0.84 8.74
N GLY A 124 -13.28 1.10 8.25
CA GLY A 124 -14.27 1.94 8.92
C GLY A 124 -14.01 3.45 8.82
N GLY A 125 -13.05 3.87 7.98
CA GLY A 125 -12.79 5.26 7.64
C GLY A 125 -13.85 5.85 6.72
N THR A 126 -13.69 7.14 6.39
CA THR A 126 -14.69 7.90 5.63
C THR A 126 -14.46 7.92 4.11
N SER A 127 -13.36 7.34 3.61
CA SER A 127 -13.03 7.33 2.17
C SER A 127 -13.70 6.18 1.40
N SER A 128 -15.00 5.98 1.58
CA SER A 128 -15.75 5.01 0.76
C SER A 128 -15.62 5.36 -0.74
N PRO A 129 -15.42 4.39 -1.64
CA PRO A 129 -15.45 2.93 -1.45
C PRO A 129 -14.12 2.28 -1.01
N TYR A 130 -13.09 3.07 -0.67
CA TYR A 130 -11.74 2.64 -0.33
C TYR A 130 -11.49 2.62 1.18
N ASN A 131 -12.46 2.18 1.99
CA ASN A 131 -12.42 2.26 3.45
C ASN A 131 -12.53 0.89 4.13
N LEU A 132 -12.12 -0.17 3.44
CA LEU A 132 -12.02 -1.53 3.98
C LEU A 132 -10.56 -1.97 4.20
N GLY A 133 -9.60 -1.08 3.93
CA GLY A 133 -8.18 -1.26 4.21
C GLY A 133 -7.37 -1.84 3.05
N GLN A 134 -7.94 -1.95 1.83
CA GLN A 134 -7.20 -2.51 0.70
C GLN A 134 -6.20 -1.54 0.10
N THR A 135 -6.32 -0.23 0.36
CA THR A 135 -5.25 0.72 0.04
C THR A 135 -3.92 0.28 0.67
N LEU A 136 -3.89 -0.07 1.97
CA LEU A 136 -2.61 -0.52 2.56
C LEU A 136 -2.20 -1.89 2.04
N THR A 137 -3.14 -2.79 1.75
CA THR A 137 -2.83 -4.08 1.11
C THR A 137 -2.12 -3.88 -0.22
N HIS A 138 -2.65 -2.99 -1.07
CA HIS A 138 -2.08 -2.63 -2.37
C HIS A 138 -0.68 -2.02 -2.22
N GLU A 139 -0.54 -0.99 -1.38
CA GLU A 139 0.72 -0.28 -1.21
C GLU A 139 1.81 -1.16 -0.57
N ALA A 140 1.44 -2.01 0.38
CA ALA A 140 2.34 -3.03 0.91
C ALA A 140 2.75 -4.04 -0.17
N GLY A 141 1.90 -4.29 -1.18
CA GLY A 141 2.19 -5.06 -2.38
C GLY A 141 3.40 -4.51 -3.13
N HIS A 142 3.44 -3.20 -3.35
CA HIS A 142 4.61 -2.52 -3.90
C HIS A 142 5.83 -2.62 -2.99
N TRP A 143 5.65 -2.45 -1.67
CA TRP A 143 6.74 -2.57 -0.69
C TRP A 143 7.38 -3.96 -0.67
N VAL A 144 6.62 -5.01 -1.01
CA VAL A 144 7.10 -6.39 -1.22
C VAL A 144 7.43 -6.72 -2.68
N GLY A 145 7.39 -5.74 -3.59
CA GLY A 145 7.93 -5.86 -4.96
C GLY A 145 6.95 -6.25 -6.06
N LEU A 146 5.64 -6.14 -5.81
CA LEU A 146 4.61 -6.32 -6.84
C LEU A 146 4.38 -5.02 -7.63
N TYR A 147 4.24 -5.14 -8.94
CA TYR A 147 3.80 -4.03 -9.78
C TYR A 147 2.28 -4.02 -9.91
N HIS A 148 1.75 -2.94 -10.43
CA HIS A 148 0.36 -2.90 -10.90
C HIS A 148 0.12 -3.98 -11.95
N THR A 149 -1.06 -4.59 -11.94
CA THR A 149 -1.46 -5.61 -12.93
C THR A 149 -1.49 -5.07 -14.36
N PHE A 150 -1.83 -3.78 -14.52
CA PHE A 150 -1.82 -3.07 -15.80
C PHE A 150 -0.43 -2.55 -16.23
N GLN A 151 0.64 -2.86 -15.50
CA GLN A 151 1.98 -2.40 -15.84
C GLN A 151 2.40 -2.96 -17.21
N GLY A 152 2.79 -2.09 -18.14
CA GLY A 152 3.18 -2.49 -19.50
C GLY A 152 2.03 -2.71 -20.49
N GLY A 153 0.78 -2.67 -20.03
CA GLY A 153 -0.41 -2.83 -20.88
C GLY A 153 -0.52 -4.24 -21.50
N CYS A 154 -1.19 -4.33 -22.66
CA CYS A 154 -1.42 -5.60 -23.37
C CYS A 154 -0.17 -6.25 -24.01
N SER A 155 1.03 -5.74 -23.76
CA SER A 155 2.24 -6.18 -24.47
C SER A 155 3.47 -6.19 -23.55
N GLY A 156 4.48 -6.97 -23.93
CA GLY A 156 5.74 -7.06 -23.18
C GLY A 156 5.66 -7.97 -21.96
N SER A 157 6.45 -7.67 -20.93
CA SER A 157 6.60 -8.51 -19.73
C SER A 157 5.60 -8.20 -18.61
N GLY A 158 4.65 -7.29 -18.85
CA GLY A 158 3.59 -6.97 -17.89
C GLY A 158 4.09 -6.49 -16.52
N ASP A 159 3.39 -6.95 -15.49
CA ASP A 159 3.75 -6.83 -14.07
C ASP A 159 4.89 -7.79 -13.65
N SER A 160 5.52 -8.46 -14.61
CA SER A 160 6.55 -9.49 -14.41
C SER A 160 6.04 -10.73 -13.65
N VAL A 161 4.75 -11.04 -13.77
CA VAL A 161 4.11 -12.23 -13.23
C VAL A 161 3.28 -12.92 -14.31
N SER A 162 3.67 -14.15 -14.68
CA SER A 162 3.09 -14.84 -15.84
C SER A 162 1.65 -15.30 -15.67
N ASP A 163 1.16 -15.45 -14.43
CA ASP A 163 -0.21 -15.88 -14.13
C ASP A 163 -1.16 -14.72 -13.82
N THR A 164 -0.70 -13.47 -13.95
CA THR A 164 -1.54 -12.29 -14.00
C THR A 164 -1.92 -12.03 -15.47
N PRO A 165 -3.20 -12.13 -15.88
CA PRO A 165 -3.63 -11.72 -17.21
C PRO A 165 -3.27 -10.26 -17.48
N ALA A 166 -2.82 -9.97 -18.70
CA ALA A 166 -2.49 -8.61 -19.11
C ALA A 166 -3.77 -7.78 -19.29
N GLU A 167 -3.73 -6.51 -18.89
CA GLU A 167 -4.81 -5.55 -19.07
C GLU A 167 -4.27 -4.22 -19.61
N ALA A 168 -5.08 -3.47 -20.36
CA ALA A 168 -4.64 -2.26 -21.05
C ALA A 168 -4.53 -1.05 -20.11
N SER A 169 -5.30 -1.04 -19.03
CA SER A 169 -5.37 0.06 -18.05
C SER A 169 -5.87 -0.47 -16.71
N SER A 170 -5.79 0.32 -15.65
CA SER A 170 -6.45 0.00 -14.38
C SER A 170 -7.97 -0.09 -14.53
N ALA A 171 -8.61 -0.95 -13.73
CA ALA A 171 -10.04 -0.92 -13.50
C ALA A 171 -10.39 -0.01 -12.31
N PHE A 172 -11.61 0.53 -12.32
CA PHE A 172 -12.18 1.28 -11.20
C PHE A 172 -13.61 0.78 -10.92
N GLY A 173 -14.09 0.97 -9.70
CA GLY A 173 -15.37 0.41 -9.29
C GLY A 173 -15.31 -1.10 -9.14
N CYS A 174 -16.44 -1.75 -9.37
CA CYS A 174 -16.61 -3.20 -9.33
C CYS A 174 -17.09 -3.73 -10.69
N PRO A 175 -16.24 -3.69 -11.73
CA PRO A 175 -16.63 -4.17 -13.06
C PRO A 175 -16.86 -5.68 -13.07
N THR A 176 -17.50 -6.18 -14.12
CA THR A 176 -17.73 -7.62 -14.33
C THR A 176 -17.31 -8.01 -15.74
N GLY A 177 -16.50 -9.06 -15.87
CA GLY A 177 -16.09 -9.60 -17.18
C GLY A 177 -15.32 -8.62 -18.06
N ARG A 178 -14.59 -7.68 -17.44
CA ARG A 178 -13.73 -6.75 -18.17
C ARG A 178 -12.58 -7.51 -18.80
N ASP A 179 -12.34 -7.27 -20.09
CA ASP A 179 -11.31 -7.93 -20.89
C ASP A 179 -10.83 -6.92 -21.93
N THR A 180 -9.67 -6.32 -21.68
CA THR A 180 -9.15 -5.20 -22.50
C THR A 180 -8.03 -5.63 -23.44
N CYS A 181 -7.51 -6.85 -23.30
CA CYS A 181 -6.43 -7.37 -24.11
C CYS A 181 -6.85 -8.63 -24.87
N SER A 182 -6.30 -8.87 -26.05
CA SER A 182 -6.57 -10.10 -26.80
C SER A 182 -5.78 -11.32 -26.29
N ALA A 183 -4.88 -11.11 -25.33
CA ALA A 183 -4.14 -12.17 -24.67
C ALA A 183 -5.09 -13.04 -23.83
N ALA A 184 -4.65 -14.25 -23.48
CA ALA A 184 -5.49 -15.17 -22.72
C ALA A 184 -5.72 -14.69 -21.27
N GLY A 185 -6.98 -14.75 -20.83
CA GLY A 185 -7.41 -14.37 -19.47
C GLY A 185 -8.14 -13.03 -19.47
N VAL A 186 -9.15 -12.90 -18.59
CA VAL A 186 -9.87 -11.64 -18.38
C VAL A 186 -9.04 -10.71 -17.49
N ASP A 187 -9.29 -9.40 -17.56
CA ASP A 187 -8.60 -8.41 -16.73
C ASP A 187 -8.69 -8.82 -15.25
N PRO A 188 -7.59 -8.71 -14.48
CA PRO A 188 -7.50 -9.21 -13.11
C PRO A 188 -8.18 -8.28 -12.09
N ILE A 189 -9.44 -7.92 -12.32
CA ILE A 189 -10.24 -6.92 -11.58
C ILE A 189 -10.46 -7.21 -10.08
N HIS A 190 -10.14 -8.44 -9.62
CA HIS A 190 -10.19 -8.83 -8.21
C HIS A 190 -8.82 -8.84 -7.52
N ASN A 191 -7.76 -8.50 -8.27
CA ASN A 191 -6.39 -8.50 -7.77
C ASN A 191 -6.16 -7.28 -6.88
N PHE A 192 -5.44 -7.46 -5.77
CA PHE A 192 -5.05 -6.35 -4.91
C PHE A 192 -4.16 -5.31 -5.61
N MET A 193 -3.52 -5.64 -6.72
CA MET A 193 -2.63 -4.75 -7.48
C MET A 193 -3.32 -4.01 -8.64
N ASP A 194 -4.65 -4.10 -8.76
CA ASP A 194 -5.48 -3.24 -9.62
C ASP A 194 -6.05 -2.05 -8.79
N TYR A 195 -6.87 -1.17 -9.38
CA TYR A 195 -7.48 0.00 -8.74
C TYR A 195 -9.00 -0.12 -8.52
N THR A 196 -9.54 -1.34 -8.51
CA THR A 196 -10.96 -1.57 -8.21
C THR A 196 -11.32 -1.13 -6.79
N ASP A 197 -12.62 -1.03 -6.51
CA ASP A 197 -13.07 -0.70 -5.16
C ASP A 197 -12.63 -1.79 -4.17
N ASP A 198 -12.37 -1.42 -2.90
CA ASP A 198 -11.87 -2.36 -1.88
C ASP A 198 -12.75 -3.63 -1.75
N SER A 199 -14.07 -3.50 -1.97
CA SER A 199 -15.03 -4.60 -1.87
C SER A 199 -14.88 -5.64 -2.98
N CYS A 200 -14.17 -5.31 -4.05
CA CYS A 200 -13.95 -6.17 -5.20
C CYS A 200 -12.54 -6.76 -5.26
N MET A 201 -11.60 -6.23 -4.48
CA MET A 201 -10.27 -6.83 -4.32
C MET A 201 -10.28 -7.98 -3.30
N ASN A 202 -9.74 -9.14 -3.65
CA ASN A 202 -9.72 -10.29 -2.75
C ASN A 202 -8.53 -11.24 -2.88
N GLN A 203 -7.63 -11.06 -3.86
CA GLN A 203 -6.58 -12.05 -4.10
C GLN A 203 -5.25 -11.49 -4.62
N PHE A 204 -4.18 -12.23 -4.33
CA PHE A 204 -2.96 -12.28 -5.13
C PHE A 204 -2.95 -13.59 -5.93
N THR A 205 -2.25 -13.61 -7.06
CA THR A 205 -1.98 -14.86 -7.79
C THR A 205 -0.86 -15.68 -7.14
N ALA A 206 -0.71 -16.95 -7.54
CA ALA A 206 0.39 -17.78 -7.06
C ALA A 206 1.75 -17.26 -7.54
N GLY A 207 1.81 -16.70 -8.76
CA GLY A 207 2.98 -16.04 -9.31
C GLY A 207 3.33 -14.76 -8.55
N GLN A 208 2.35 -13.95 -8.16
CA GLN A 208 2.59 -12.77 -7.31
C GLN A 208 3.16 -13.19 -5.95
N ILE A 209 2.62 -14.25 -5.33
CA ILE A 209 3.16 -14.80 -4.08
C ILE A 209 4.62 -15.26 -4.25
N THR A 210 4.95 -15.89 -5.37
CA THR A 210 6.31 -16.32 -5.68
C THR A 210 7.24 -15.11 -5.85
N ARG A 211 6.78 -14.11 -6.61
CA ARG A 211 7.53 -12.88 -6.86
C ARG A 211 7.80 -12.13 -5.56
N LEU A 212 6.78 -11.85 -4.75
CA LEU A 212 6.97 -11.08 -3.53
C LEU A 212 7.93 -11.77 -2.55
N LYS A 213 7.88 -13.11 -2.44
CA LYS A 213 8.84 -13.88 -1.61
C LYS A 213 10.27 -13.71 -2.10
N SER A 214 10.47 -13.82 -3.42
CA SER A 214 11.78 -13.62 -4.04
C SER A 214 12.31 -12.19 -3.80
N GLN A 215 11.45 -11.17 -3.92
CA GLN A 215 11.81 -9.77 -3.74
C GLN A 215 12.19 -9.46 -2.28
N ILE A 216 11.39 -9.90 -1.29
CA ILE A 216 11.72 -9.67 0.12
C ILE A 216 12.95 -10.46 0.59
N ALA A 217 13.19 -11.66 0.05
CA ALA A 217 14.41 -12.40 0.33
C ALA A 217 15.63 -11.65 -0.21
N THR A 218 15.55 -11.18 -1.47
CA THR A 218 16.65 -10.50 -2.16
C THR A 218 17.01 -9.17 -1.53
N TYR A 219 16.03 -8.31 -1.28
CA TYR A 219 16.29 -6.92 -0.92
C TYR A 219 16.12 -6.62 0.56
N ARG A 220 15.39 -7.46 1.30
CA ARG A 220 15.08 -7.24 2.72
C ARG A 220 15.67 -8.31 3.64
N GLY A 221 16.25 -9.39 3.09
CA GLY A 221 16.82 -10.50 3.85
C GLY A 221 15.79 -11.28 4.66
N ILE A 222 14.55 -11.36 4.17
CA ILE A 222 13.44 -12.04 4.83
C ILE A 222 13.19 -13.37 4.11
N SER A 223 13.33 -14.47 4.83
CA SER A 223 13.04 -15.84 4.36
C SER A 223 11.68 -16.33 4.84
#